data_AF-A0A841C201-F1
#
_entry.id   AF-A0A841C201-F1
#
_cell.length_a   1.000
_cell.length_b   1.000
_cell.length_c   1.000
_cell.angle_alpha   90.00
_cell.angle_beta   90.00
_cell.angle_gamma   90.00
#
_symmetry.space_group_name_H-M   'P 1'
#
loop_
_entity.id
_entity.type
_entity.pdbx_description
1 polymer ?
#
loop_
_entity_poly.entity_id
_entity_poly.type
_entity_poly.pdbx_seq_one_letter_code
_entity_poly.pdbx_strand_id
1 'polypeptide(L)'
;MNPWDAFWVGIAPEHAPALIVAVLLPGLWWLYRALSGPAPQSTQPPVPLNDRYVIGLLVFTAAIHVGLPLGHRDNAWLTAGFVISGIAFAWLAVRVRHGRSWKTMTSLLAVGTLIAYLIVTTAGGEEPDQVGIVTALDELMLIGFALTPARRPDRRKRFARVMGATGTITAVLLVGTVTWIGAFAAHAATDVGTALPDGAGVTVGSAAAPPAHGHEHDHAARAQAGVVMRPLGEDHHATPSQVRAATELATATKAAVARFADLQAALDAGYEADAAMTGTDVHLENKAFADDGHVLDPQRPEALVFAIEGGRAVLLGAVFRMPDAGTPGPTPGGPITRWHSHNICFTLLPPGIGVVSPFGGCPALAVTTTIAEMMHIWTADNPGGPYVEGLDAGWIRSYLAEHGKPWHASA
;
A
#
# COMPACT_ATOMS: atom_id res chain seq x y z
N MET A 1 -5.88 -12.29 10.70
CA MET A 1 -6.12 -10.86 10.95
C MET A 1 -7.61 -10.56 10.80
N ASN A 2 -8.23 -9.84 11.73
CA ASN A 2 -9.63 -9.48 11.58
C ASN A 2 -9.76 -8.28 10.58
N PRO A 3 -10.96 -8.00 10.03
CA PRO A 3 -11.14 -6.90 9.07
C PRO A 3 -10.80 -5.51 9.63
N TRP A 4 -10.84 -5.36 10.96
CA TRP A 4 -10.54 -4.11 11.66
C TRP A 4 -9.05 -3.81 11.67
N ASP A 5 -8.23 -4.82 11.97
CA ASP A 5 -6.77 -4.70 11.97
C ASP A 5 -6.25 -4.46 10.54
N ALA A 6 -6.82 -5.15 9.55
CA ALA A 6 -6.48 -4.96 8.14
C ALA A 6 -6.83 -3.55 7.63
N PHE A 7 -7.93 -2.96 8.11
CA PHE A 7 -8.31 -1.59 7.80
C PHE A 7 -7.28 -0.58 8.33
N TRP A 8 -6.84 -0.74 9.58
CA TRP A 8 -5.88 0.16 10.22
C TRP A 8 -4.46 0.06 9.64
N VAL A 9 -4.03 -1.13 9.17
CA VAL A 9 -2.72 -1.31 8.51
C VAL A 9 -2.59 -0.46 7.25
N GLY A 10 -3.66 -0.27 6.49
CA GLY A 10 -3.63 0.52 5.26
C GLY A 10 -3.74 2.04 5.46
N ILE A 11 -3.68 2.52 6.71
CA ILE A 11 -3.72 3.95 7.05
C ILE A 11 -2.38 4.33 7.68
N ALA A 12 -1.76 5.39 7.19
CA ALA A 12 -0.55 5.93 7.80
C ALA A 12 -0.87 6.41 9.23
N PRO A 13 -0.03 6.11 10.24
CA PRO A 13 -0.25 6.57 11.61
C PRO A 13 -0.47 8.08 11.72
N GLU A 14 0.19 8.85 10.86
CA GLU A 14 0.11 10.31 10.75
C GLU A 14 -1.25 10.77 10.20
N HIS A 15 -1.92 9.93 9.41
CA HIS A 15 -3.23 10.22 8.79
C HIS A 15 -4.42 9.73 9.63
N ALA A 16 -4.21 8.78 10.54
CA ALA A 16 -5.25 8.26 11.43
C ALA A 16 -6.02 9.36 12.21
N PRO A 17 -5.36 10.37 12.83
CA PRO A 17 -6.06 11.45 13.49
C PRO A 17 -6.98 12.25 12.55
N ALA A 18 -6.55 12.47 11.31
CA ALA A 18 -7.32 13.20 10.31
C ALA A 18 -8.61 12.46 9.94
N LEU A 19 -8.50 11.13 9.73
CA LEU A 19 -9.66 10.28 9.46
C LEU A 19 -10.67 10.30 10.62
N ILE A 20 -10.18 10.19 11.87
CA ILE A 20 -11.02 10.24 13.07
C ILE A 20 -11.79 11.56 13.12
N VAL A 21 -11.12 12.70 12.86
CA VAL A 21 -11.77 14.02 12.82
C VAL A 21 -12.87 14.06 11.74
N ALA A 22 -12.58 13.58 10.52
CA ALA A 22 -13.54 13.59 9.43
C ALA A 22 -14.77 12.70 9.68
N VAL A 23 -14.58 11.52 10.29
CA VAL A 23 -15.67 10.58 10.59
C VAL A 23 -16.54 11.07 11.76
N LEU A 24 -15.94 11.70 12.79
CA LEU A 24 -16.68 12.18 13.95
C LEU A 24 -17.45 13.48 13.68
N LEU A 25 -17.01 14.31 12.73
CA LEU A 25 -17.60 15.62 12.44
C LEU A 25 -19.12 15.59 12.15
N PRO A 26 -19.66 14.69 11.31
CA PRO A 26 -21.10 14.57 11.10
C PRO A 26 -21.87 14.24 12.39
N GLY A 27 -21.33 13.35 13.23
CA GLY A 27 -21.93 12.96 14.50
C GLY A 27 -21.91 14.09 15.54
N LEU A 28 -20.79 14.80 15.64
CA LEU A 28 -20.64 15.99 16.49
C LEU A 28 -21.57 17.12 16.04
N TRP A 29 -21.72 17.32 14.73
CA TRP A 29 -22.64 18.31 14.19
C TRP A 29 -24.11 17.95 14.45
N TRP A 30 -24.47 16.68 14.32
CA TRP A 30 -25.80 16.19 14.66
C TRP A 30 -26.09 16.34 16.15
N LEU A 31 -25.15 15.97 17.03
CA LEU A 31 -25.29 16.14 18.47
C LEU A 31 -25.44 17.61 18.84
N TYR A 32 -24.61 18.49 18.28
CA TYR A 32 -24.72 19.94 18.45
C TYR A 32 -26.10 20.46 18.04
N ARG A 33 -26.64 20.00 16.89
CA ARG A 33 -27.99 20.34 16.42
C ARG A 33 -29.09 19.84 17.36
N ALA A 34 -28.96 18.61 17.86
CA ALA A 34 -29.91 18.03 18.80
C ALA A 34 -29.93 18.80 20.14
N LEU A 35 -28.77 19.23 20.61
CA LEU A 35 -28.61 20.01 21.85
C LEU A 35 -29.01 21.48 21.69
N SER A 36 -28.82 22.07 20.50
CA SER A 36 -29.11 23.49 20.24
C SER A 36 -30.61 23.78 19.99
N GLY A 37 -31.46 22.77 20.00
CA GLY A 37 -32.89 22.89 19.73
C GLY A 37 -33.23 23.14 18.25
N PRO A 38 -34.53 23.24 17.91
CA PRO A 38 -34.96 23.44 16.53
C PRO A 38 -34.40 24.75 15.97
N ALA A 39 -33.73 24.65 14.82
CA ALA A 39 -33.20 25.83 14.14
C ALA A 39 -34.33 26.79 13.77
N PRO A 40 -34.14 28.11 13.92
CA PRO A 40 -35.12 29.09 13.45
C PRO A 40 -35.41 28.88 11.96
N GLN A 41 -36.68 29.07 11.58
CA GLN A 41 -37.10 28.89 10.19
C GLN A 41 -36.23 29.73 9.27
N SER A 42 -35.50 29.05 8.40
CA SER A 42 -34.65 29.69 7.40
C SER A 42 -35.52 30.42 6.39
N THR A 43 -35.31 31.72 6.23
CA THR A 43 -35.88 32.52 5.13
C THR A 43 -35.15 32.28 3.81
N GLN A 44 -34.01 31.58 3.83
CA GLN A 44 -33.26 31.22 2.63
C GLN A 44 -33.92 30.02 1.93
N PRO A 45 -33.98 30.02 0.59
CA PRO A 45 -34.46 28.88 -0.17
C PRO A 45 -33.60 27.63 0.10
N PRO A 46 -34.18 26.42 0.01
CA PRO A 46 -33.44 25.19 0.23
C PRO A 46 -32.31 25.05 -0.80
N VAL A 47 -31.12 24.67 -0.32
CA VAL A 47 -29.95 24.42 -1.17
C VAL A 47 -30.26 23.29 -2.16
N PRO A 48 -29.95 23.43 -3.47
CA PRO A 48 -30.14 22.38 -4.46
C PRO A 48 -29.40 21.09 -4.11
N LEU A 49 -29.93 19.93 -4.52
CA LEU A 49 -29.36 18.62 -4.16
C LEU A 49 -27.87 18.50 -4.56
N ASN A 50 -27.50 18.90 -5.77
CA ASN A 50 -26.09 18.87 -6.22
C ASN A 50 -25.19 19.72 -5.34
N ASP A 51 -25.66 20.89 -4.92
CA ASP A 51 -24.89 21.80 -4.07
C ASP A 51 -24.74 21.23 -2.65
N ARG A 52 -25.70 20.42 -2.17
CA ARG A 52 -25.55 19.68 -0.90
C ARG A 52 -24.44 18.64 -0.96
N TYR A 53 -24.36 17.87 -2.06
CA TYR A 53 -23.26 16.93 -2.26
C TYR A 53 -21.92 17.66 -2.29
N VAL A 54 -21.80 18.72 -3.09
CA VAL A 54 -20.57 19.53 -3.16
C VAL A 54 -20.19 20.11 -1.80
N ILE A 55 -21.14 20.60 -1.00
CA ILE A 55 -20.88 21.06 0.38
C ILE A 55 -20.35 19.91 1.23
N GLY A 56 -20.93 18.70 1.13
CA GLY A 56 -20.48 17.53 1.86
C GLY A 56 -19.03 17.16 1.55
N LEU A 57 -18.68 17.07 0.27
CA LEU A 57 -17.32 16.80 -0.19
C LEU A 57 -16.34 17.88 0.29
N LEU A 58 -16.68 19.17 0.10
CA LEU A 58 -15.85 20.29 0.56
C LEU A 58 -15.62 20.28 2.07
N VAL A 59 -16.63 19.92 2.87
CA VAL A 59 -16.50 19.79 4.33
C VAL A 59 -15.64 18.58 4.70
N PHE A 60 -15.81 17.46 3.99
CA PHE A 60 -15.01 16.25 4.20
C PHE A 60 -13.53 16.50 3.91
N THR A 61 -13.18 17.02 2.72
CA THR A 61 -11.78 17.37 2.43
C THR A 61 -11.22 18.43 3.37
N ALA A 62 -12.02 19.44 3.75
CA ALA A 62 -11.60 20.44 4.74
C ALA A 62 -11.26 19.81 6.10
N ALA A 63 -12.06 18.84 6.54
CA ALA A 63 -11.83 18.12 7.79
C ALA A 63 -10.53 17.33 7.78
N ILE A 64 -10.28 16.59 6.69
CA ILE A 64 -9.03 15.84 6.53
C ILE A 64 -7.85 16.81 6.53
N HIS A 65 -7.87 17.85 5.69
CA HIS A 65 -6.78 18.83 5.61
C HIS A 65 -6.52 19.56 6.93
N VAL A 66 -7.54 19.92 7.71
CA VAL A 66 -7.32 20.51 9.05
C VAL A 66 -6.84 19.47 10.07
N GLY A 67 -7.14 18.19 9.87
CA GLY A 67 -6.72 17.09 10.74
C GLY A 67 -5.29 16.60 10.48
N LEU A 68 -4.80 16.64 9.23
CA LEU A 68 -3.46 16.17 8.85
C LEU A 68 -2.30 16.81 9.64
N PRO A 69 -2.33 18.12 10.02
CA PRO A 69 -1.34 18.72 10.92
C PRO A 69 -1.17 18.01 12.27
N LEU A 70 -2.13 17.18 12.71
CA LEU A 70 -1.99 16.43 13.95
C LEU A 70 -0.90 15.36 13.86
N GLY A 71 -0.68 14.79 12.67
CA GLY A 71 0.38 13.81 12.39
C GLY A 71 1.66 14.43 11.81
N HIS A 72 1.55 15.50 11.02
CA HIS A 72 2.67 16.13 10.28
C HIS A 72 3.31 17.33 10.99
N ARG A 73 3.54 17.25 12.31
CA ARG A 73 3.97 18.39 13.15
C ARG A 73 5.43 18.80 12.96
N ASP A 74 6.22 17.93 12.38
CA ASP A 74 7.64 18.05 12.11
C ASP A 74 7.95 18.91 10.88
N ASN A 75 6.99 19.08 9.96
CA ASN A 75 7.14 19.92 8.77
C ASN A 75 6.20 21.14 8.79
N ALA A 76 6.76 22.30 9.14
CA ALA A 76 6.01 23.56 9.23
C ALA A 76 5.38 23.99 7.90
N TRP A 77 6.00 23.69 6.75
CA TRP A 77 5.47 24.04 5.44
C TRP A 77 4.28 23.17 5.05
N LEU A 78 4.36 21.86 5.28
CA LEU A 78 3.25 20.93 5.06
C LEU A 78 2.08 21.26 6.00
N THR A 79 2.36 21.45 7.29
CA THR A 79 1.36 21.88 8.28
C THR A 79 0.65 23.17 7.83
N ALA A 80 1.39 24.19 7.40
CA ALA A 80 0.79 25.43 6.91
C ALA A 80 -0.06 25.20 5.65
N GLY A 81 0.44 24.40 4.70
CA GLY A 81 -0.28 24.03 3.48
C GLY A 81 -1.60 23.34 3.78
N PHE A 82 -1.60 22.37 4.69
CA PHE A 82 -2.79 21.65 5.15
C PHE A 82 -3.81 22.56 5.84
N VAL A 83 -3.37 23.44 6.76
CA VAL A 83 -4.28 24.39 7.43
C VAL A 83 -4.88 25.38 6.42
N ILE A 84 -4.07 25.94 5.52
CA ILE A 84 -4.52 26.92 4.52
C ILE A 84 -5.53 26.30 3.56
N SER A 85 -5.22 25.11 3.02
CA SER A 85 -6.11 24.38 2.11
C SER A 85 -7.41 23.96 2.82
N GLY A 86 -7.32 23.44 4.05
CA GLY A 86 -8.49 23.08 4.86
C GLY A 86 -9.43 24.26 5.12
N ILE A 87 -8.88 25.42 5.50
CA ILE A 87 -9.66 26.66 5.66
C ILE A 87 -10.26 27.10 4.32
N ALA A 88 -9.51 27.00 3.23
CA ALA A 88 -10.00 27.38 1.90
C ALA A 88 -11.16 26.49 1.43
N PHE A 89 -11.09 25.17 1.65
CA PHE A 89 -12.19 24.24 1.35
C PHE A 89 -13.43 24.52 2.22
N ALA A 90 -13.25 24.76 3.52
CA ALA A 90 -14.36 25.14 4.41
C ALA A 90 -15.01 26.46 3.96
N TRP A 91 -14.21 27.45 3.56
CA TRP A 91 -14.71 28.71 3.02
C TRP A 91 -15.47 28.52 1.70
N LEU A 92 -14.99 27.64 0.81
CA LEU A 92 -15.70 27.28 -0.43
C LEU A 92 -17.04 26.60 -0.13
N ALA A 93 -17.13 25.74 0.88
CA ALA A 93 -18.39 25.12 1.30
C ALA A 93 -19.43 26.19 1.71
N VAL A 94 -18.98 27.19 2.48
CA VAL A 94 -19.82 28.35 2.86
C VAL A 94 -20.25 29.14 1.62
N ARG A 95 -19.36 29.34 0.64
CA ARG A 95 -19.73 30.02 -0.63
C ARG A 95 -20.80 29.26 -1.41
N VAL A 96 -20.69 27.94 -1.52
CA VAL A 96 -21.69 27.11 -2.20
C VAL A 96 -23.05 27.25 -1.50
N ARG A 97 -23.07 27.19 -0.17
CA ARG A 97 -24.29 27.39 0.63
C ARG A 97 -24.96 28.74 0.39
N HIS A 98 -24.18 29.79 0.16
CA HIS A 98 -24.68 31.13 -0.15
C HIS A 98 -24.88 31.40 -1.65
N GLY A 99 -24.81 30.37 -2.51
CA GLY A 99 -25.01 30.50 -3.96
C GLY A 99 -23.95 31.33 -4.67
N ARG A 100 -22.76 31.51 -4.08
CA ARG A 100 -21.65 32.29 -4.65
C ARG A 100 -20.82 31.42 -5.59
N SER A 101 -20.01 32.06 -6.44
CA SER A 101 -19.09 31.35 -7.34
C SER A 101 -18.08 30.51 -6.56
N TRP A 102 -17.98 29.22 -6.90
CA TRP A 102 -17.07 28.27 -6.23
C TRP A 102 -16.24 27.46 -7.23
N LYS A 103 -16.82 27.08 -8.38
CA LYS A 103 -16.27 26.13 -9.35
C LYS A 103 -14.81 26.34 -9.73
N THR A 104 -14.45 27.55 -10.17
CA THR A 104 -13.06 27.85 -10.59
C THR A 104 -12.09 27.74 -9.42
N MET A 105 -12.46 28.28 -8.26
CA MET A 105 -11.59 28.26 -7.07
C MET A 105 -11.44 26.84 -6.53
N THR A 106 -12.51 26.06 -6.49
CA THR A 106 -12.46 24.64 -6.13
C THR A 106 -11.59 23.83 -7.10
N SER A 107 -11.71 24.09 -8.41
CA SER A 107 -10.88 23.38 -9.40
C SER A 107 -9.39 23.72 -9.23
N LEU A 108 -9.06 25.00 -9.03
CA LEU A 108 -7.67 25.41 -8.83
C LEU A 108 -7.09 24.87 -7.53
N LEU A 109 -7.86 24.92 -6.44
CA LEU A 109 -7.42 24.41 -5.15
C LEU A 109 -7.22 22.90 -5.20
N ALA A 110 -8.21 22.14 -5.68
CA ALA A 110 -8.14 20.68 -5.81
C ALA A 110 -7.00 20.22 -6.74
N VAL A 111 -6.77 20.92 -7.87
CA VAL A 111 -5.62 20.60 -8.73
C VAL A 111 -4.31 20.91 -8.01
N GLY A 112 -4.23 22.02 -7.26
CA GLY A 112 -3.04 22.38 -6.49
C GLY A 112 -2.72 21.37 -5.40
N THR A 113 -3.72 20.92 -4.64
CA THR A 113 -3.57 19.90 -3.58
C THR A 113 -3.22 18.54 -4.16
N LEU A 114 -3.86 18.11 -5.27
CA LEU A 114 -3.48 16.89 -5.98
C LEU A 114 -2.04 16.94 -6.50
N ILE A 115 -1.59 18.05 -7.08
CA ILE A 115 -0.19 18.21 -7.52
C ILE A 115 0.75 18.16 -6.32
N ALA A 116 0.43 18.84 -5.22
CA ALA A 116 1.24 18.80 -4.01
C ALA A 116 1.35 17.37 -3.45
N TYR A 117 0.23 16.66 -3.38
CA TYR A 117 0.18 15.26 -2.97
C TYR A 117 1.04 14.37 -3.88
N LEU A 118 0.94 14.52 -5.20
CA LEU A 118 1.79 13.77 -6.13
C LEU A 118 3.28 14.10 -5.98
N ILE A 119 3.63 15.37 -5.72
CA ILE A 119 5.03 15.76 -5.48
C ILE A 119 5.56 15.12 -4.20
N VAL A 120 4.81 15.20 -3.10
CA VAL A 120 5.24 14.64 -1.81
C VAL A 120 5.36 13.12 -1.90
N THR A 121 4.39 12.45 -2.52
CA THR A 121 4.41 10.99 -2.66
C THR A 121 5.50 10.49 -3.62
N THR A 122 5.74 11.17 -4.74
CA THR A 122 6.80 10.77 -5.68
C THR A 122 8.21 11.15 -5.21
N ALA A 123 8.34 12.13 -4.32
CA ALA A 123 9.61 12.48 -3.68
C ALA A 123 9.94 11.59 -2.46
N GLY A 124 9.08 10.62 -2.13
CA GLY A 124 9.27 9.73 -0.97
C GLY A 124 9.00 10.40 0.38
N GLY A 125 8.34 11.56 0.40
CA GLY A 125 7.98 12.25 1.64
C GLY A 125 6.79 11.61 2.38
N GLU A 126 5.89 10.96 1.64
CA GLU A 126 4.75 10.21 2.17
C GLU A 126 4.43 9.01 1.25
N GLU A 127 3.93 7.91 1.79
CA GLU A 127 3.39 6.81 0.97
C GLU A 127 1.90 7.03 0.64
N PRO A 128 1.40 6.61 -0.54
CA PRO A 128 -0.03 6.56 -0.80
C PRO A 128 -0.77 5.60 0.13
N ASP A 129 -1.48 6.12 1.13
CA ASP A 129 -2.31 5.34 2.05
C ASP A 129 -3.82 5.52 1.75
N GLN A 130 -4.68 4.78 2.46
CA GLN A 130 -6.13 4.86 2.26
C GLN A 130 -6.70 6.26 2.46
N VAL A 131 -6.18 7.05 3.42
CA VAL A 131 -6.68 8.40 3.69
C VAL A 131 -6.29 9.36 2.57
N GLY A 132 -5.03 9.33 2.13
CA GLY A 132 -4.55 10.12 1.00
C GLY A 132 -5.31 9.80 -0.29
N ILE A 133 -5.54 8.51 -0.56
CA ILE A 133 -6.30 8.04 -1.73
C ILE A 133 -7.76 8.53 -1.69
N VAL A 134 -8.45 8.35 -0.55
CA VAL A 134 -9.85 8.80 -0.41
C VAL A 134 -9.95 10.31 -0.58
N THR A 135 -8.99 11.07 -0.06
CA THR A 135 -8.91 12.52 -0.24
C THR A 135 -8.71 12.90 -1.69
N ALA A 136 -7.79 12.23 -2.40
CA ALA A 136 -7.56 12.47 -3.83
C ALA A 136 -8.81 12.17 -4.68
N LEU A 137 -9.54 11.09 -4.37
CA LEU A 137 -10.80 10.74 -5.04
C LEU A 137 -11.90 11.78 -4.78
N ASP A 138 -12.01 12.28 -3.55
CA ASP A 138 -12.95 13.35 -3.19
C ASP A 138 -12.67 14.63 -4.01
N GLU A 139 -11.40 15.01 -4.11
CA GLU A 139 -10.95 16.18 -4.88
C GLU A 139 -11.15 16.04 -6.38
N LEU A 140 -10.90 14.85 -6.94
CA LEU A 140 -11.22 14.53 -8.33
C LEU A 140 -12.73 14.61 -8.60
N MET A 141 -13.57 14.19 -7.64
CA MET A 141 -15.02 14.34 -7.74
C MET A 141 -15.45 15.82 -7.68
N LEU A 142 -14.82 16.62 -6.82
CA LEU A 142 -15.02 18.08 -6.76
C LEU A 142 -14.68 18.77 -8.08
N ILE A 143 -13.57 18.39 -8.73
CA ILE A 143 -13.21 18.84 -10.07
C ILE A 143 -14.31 18.44 -11.08
N GLY A 144 -14.80 17.21 -11.01
CA GLY A 144 -15.91 16.72 -11.84
C GLY A 144 -17.17 17.59 -11.74
N PHE A 145 -17.61 17.91 -10.51
CA PHE A 145 -18.76 18.78 -10.27
C PHE A 145 -18.51 20.24 -10.72
N ALA A 146 -17.28 20.73 -10.58
CA ALA A 146 -16.91 22.07 -11.00
C ALA A 146 -16.93 22.20 -12.53
N LEU A 147 -16.26 21.29 -13.24
CA LEU A 147 -16.07 21.32 -14.69
C LEU A 147 -17.31 20.88 -15.48
N THR A 148 -18.15 20.00 -14.93
CA THR A 148 -19.30 19.44 -15.65
C THR A 148 -20.57 20.27 -15.40
N PRO A 149 -21.12 20.98 -16.41
CA PRO A 149 -22.32 21.79 -16.21
C PRO A 149 -23.57 20.92 -16.06
N ALA A 150 -24.39 21.20 -15.04
CA ALA A 150 -25.69 20.56 -14.83
C ALA A 150 -26.59 20.65 -16.07
N ARG A 151 -27.42 19.62 -16.31
CA ARG A 151 -28.41 19.62 -17.40
C ARG A 151 -29.47 20.69 -17.13
N ARG A 152 -29.39 21.82 -17.84
CA ARG A 152 -30.51 22.78 -17.95
C ARG A 152 -31.18 22.59 -19.31
N PRO A 153 -32.51 22.48 -19.37
CA PRO A 153 -33.24 22.28 -20.63
C PRO A 153 -32.99 23.40 -21.65
N ASP A 154 -32.72 24.61 -21.17
CA ASP A 154 -32.82 25.86 -21.94
C ASP A 154 -31.51 26.36 -22.58
N ARG A 155 -30.37 25.68 -22.35
CA ARG A 155 -29.07 26.04 -22.94
C ARG A 155 -28.27 24.80 -23.34
N ARG A 156 -28.08 24.59 -24.65
CA ARG A 156 -27.20 23.54 -25.20
C ARG A 156 -25.72 23.85 -24.92
N LYS A 157 -25.24 23.52 -23.72
CA LYS A 157 -23.79 23.48 -23.39
C LYS A 157 -23.20 22.08 -23.59
N ARG A 158 -23.55 21.41 -24.70
CA ARG A 158 -23.13 20.02 -24.96
C ARG A 158 -21.60 19.91 -25.06
N PHE A 159 -20.96 20.84 -25.75
CA PHE A 159 -19.49 20.88 -25.89
C PHE A 159 -18.78 21.06 -24.54
N ALA A 160 -19.17 22.06 -23.74
CA ALA A 160 -18.58 22.29 -22.42
C ALA A 160 -18.75 21.10 -21.46
N ARG A 161 -19.85 20.34 -21.58
CA ARG A 161 -20.04 19.11 -20.81
C ARG A 161 -19.10 18.00 -21.26
N VAL A 162 -18.95 17.80 -22.56
CA VAL A 162 -18.01 16.79 -23.11
C VAL A 162 -16.60 17.14 -22.66
N MET A 163 -16.15 18.39 -22.86
CA MET A 163 -14.84 18.84 -22.42
C MET A 163 -14.63 18.70 -20.91
N GLY A 164 -15.63 19.05 -20.09
CA GLY A 164 -15.57 18.88 -18.64
C GLY A 164 -15.45 17.41 -18.22
N ALA A 165 -16.26 16.53 -18.79
CA ALA A 165 -16.22 15.10 -18.51
C ALA A 165 -14.90 14.46 -18.97
N THR A 166 -14.44 14.78 -20.18
CA THR A 166 -13.13 14.32 -20.69
C THR A 166 -12.01 14.81 -19.79
N GLY A 167 -12.00 16.09 -19.39
CA GLY A 167 -11.00 16.64 -18.48
C GLY A 167 -10.96 15.93 -17.13
N THR A 168 -12.12 15.62 -16.55
CA THR A 168 -12.20 14.83 -15.30
C THR A 168 -11.68 13.41 -15.48
N ILE A 169 -12.08 12.72 -16.56
CA ILE A 169 -11.59 11.37 -16.84
C ILE A 169 -10.07 11.36 -17.01
N THR A 170 -9.53 12.31 -17.78
CA THR A 170 -8.08 12.47 -17.96
C THR A 170 -7.38 12.73 -16.62
N ALA A 171 -7.93 13.59 -15.77
CA ALA A 171 -7.34 13.87 -14.44
C ALA A 171 -7.33 12.61 -13.55
N VAL A 172 -8.43 11.86 -13.50
CA VAL A 172 -8.52 10.60 -12.74
C VAL A 172 -7.48 9.59 -13.23
N LEU A 173 -7.38 9.41 -14.55
CA LEU A 173 -6.40 8.48 -15.13
C LEU A 173 -4.97 8.91 -14.86
N LEU A 174 -4.65 10.20 -14.99
CA LEU A 174 -3.31 10.72 -14.75
C LEU A 174 -2.90 10.58 -13.28
N VAL A 175 -3.74 11.06 -12.35
CA VAL A 175 -3.46 10.95 -10.90
C VAL A 175 -3.32 9.47 -10.52
N GLY A 176 -4.29 8.63 -10.93
CA GLY A 176 -4.23 7.19 -10.67
C GLY A 176 -2.97 6.53 -11.23
N THR A 177 -2.56 6.88 -12.46
CA THR A 177 -1.35 6.33 -13.09
C THR A 177 -0.08 6.76 -12.34
N VAL A 178 0.02 8.04 -11.93
CA VAL A 178 1.21 8.53 -11.21
C VAL A 178 1.29 7.90 -9.81
N THR A 179 0.17 7.82 -9.09
CA THR A 179 0.12 7.13 -7.79
C THR A 179 0.51 5.65 -7.94
N TRP A 180 0.06 5.00 -9.02
CA TRP A 180 0.43 3.61 -9.32
C TRP A 180 1.92 3.47 -9.63
N ILE A 181 2.47 4.28 -10.55
CA ILE A 181 3.90 4.28 -10.87
C ILE A 181 4.73 4.56 -9.63
N GLY A 182 4.33 5.52 -8.79
CA GLY A 182 4.98 5.82 -7.52
C GLY A 182 5.00 4.62 -6.58
N ALA A 183 3.88 3.91 -6.44
CA ALA A 183 3.83 2.68 -5.65
C ALA A 183 4.77 1.59 -6.22
N PHE A 184 4.77 1.34 -7.54
CA PHE A 184 5.68 0.39 -8.18
C PHE A 184 7.15 0.80 -8.08
N ALA A 185 7.46 2.09 -8.21
CA ALA A 185 8.81 2.62 -8.11
C ALA A 185 9.31 2.59 -6.66
N ALA A 186 8.45 2.85 -5.67
CA ALA A 186 8.78 2.69 -4.26
C ALA A 186 9.11 1.23 -3.95
N HIS A 187 8.36 0.26 -4.50
CA HIS A 187 8.72 -1.16 -4.40
C HIS A 187 10.11 -1.42 -5.02
N ALA A 188 10.38 -0.86 -6.20
CA ALA A 188 11.66 -1.00 -6.89
C ALA A 188 12.82 -0.17 -6.28
N ALA A 189 12.56 0.72 -5.32
CA ALA A 189 13.56 1.60 -4.69
C ALA A 189 13.85 1.21 -3.24
N THR A 190 12.90 0.60 -2.54
CA THR A 190 13.18 -0.16 -1.30
C THR A 190 14.13 -1.33 -1.58
N ASP A 191 14.22 -1.77 -2.83
CA ASP A 191 15.23 -2.67 -3.38
C ASP A 191 16.66 -2.08 -3.46
N VAL A 192 16.83 -0.75 -3.29
CA VAL A 192 18.13 -0.03 -3.41
C VAL A 192 18.59 0.59 -2.07
N GLY A 193 17.68 0.77 -1.10
CA GLY A 193 17.89 1.59 0.10
C GLY A 193 18.66 0.97 1.27
N THR A 194 19.01 -0.32 1.27
CA THR A 194 19.85 -0.92 2.33
C THR A 194 21.33 -0.99 1.96
N ALA A 195 21.79 -0.12 1.06
CA ALA A 195 23.23 0.10 0.86
C ALA A 195 23.84 0.71 2.13
N LEU A 196 24.35 -0.14 3.03
CA LEU A 196 25.35 0.29 4.00
C LEU A 196 26.50 0.97 3.23
N PRO A 197 26.99 2.15 3.65
CA PRO A 197 28.16 2.76 3.05
C PRO A 197 29.37 1.83 3.25
N ASP A 198 29.90 1.36 2.13
CA ASP A 198 31.23 0.81 1.87
C ASP A 198 32.04 0.28 3.07
N GLY A 199 32.18 -1.06 3.10
CA GLY A 199 33.44 -1.75 3.37
C GLY A 199 34.05 -1.61 4.76
N ALA A 200 33.66 -2.50 5.69
CA ALA A 200 34.55 -2.97 6.75
C ALA A 200 34.16 -4.40 7.17
N GLY A 201 35.15 -5.28 7.21
CA GLY A 201 34.98 -6.70 7.48
C GLY A 201 34.49 -7.03 8.89
N VAL A 202 34.20 -8.32 9.05
CA VAL A 202 33.88 -9.00 10.30
C VAL A 202 34.75 -8.52 11.47
N THR A 203 34.14 -7.89 12.49
CA THR A 203 34.67 -7.88 13.86
C THR A 203 33.57 -7.93 14.91
N VAL A 204 33.68 -8.91 15.80
CA VAL A 204 32.99 -9.03 17.08
C VAL A 204 33.55 -7.96 18.04
N GLY A 205 32.70 -7.13 18.67
CA GLY A 205 33.14 -6.24 19.75
C GLY A 205 32.15 -5.13 20.13
N SER A 206 31.73 -5.12 21.39
CA SER A 206 30.91 -4.10 22.05
C SER A 206 31.56 -2.72 22.08
N ALA A 207 30.81 -1.64 21.78
CA ALA A 207 30.80 -0.35 22.49
C ALA A 207 29.88 0.67 21.80
N ALA A 208 29.29 1.55 22.61
CA ALA A 208 28.30 2.55 22.28
C ALA A 208 28.74 3.61 21.24
N ALA A 209 27.80 4.02 20.39
CA ALA A 209 27.80 5.26 19.62
C ALA A 209 26.38 5.89 19.68
N PRO A 210 26.23 7.23 19.65
CA PRO A 210 25.03 7.95 20.05
C PRO A 210 23.89 7.90 19.01
N PRO A 211 22.62 8.19 19.38
CA PRO A 211 21.48 8.03 18.50
C PRO A 211 21.44 9.16 17.46
N ALA A 212 21.72 8.83 16.21
CA ALA A 212 21.27 9.62 15.08
C ALA A 212 19.81 9.24 14.79
N HIS A 213 18.89 10.17 15.08
CA HIS A 213 17.49 10.06 14.70
C HIS A 213 17.35 10.08 13.18
N GLY A 214 16.97 8.95 12.60
CA GLY A 214 16.58 8.80 11.19
C GLY A 214 15.47 7.77 11.09
N HIS A 215 14.23 8.24 11.06
CA HIS A 215 13.03 7.42 10.87
C HIS A 215 12.85 7.09 9.38
N GLU A 216 13.75 6.29 8.79
CA GLU A 216 13.78 6.12 7.32
C GLU A 216 13.50 4.68 6.84
N HIS A 217 12.88 3.82 7.67
CA HIS A 217 12.65 2.42 7.31
C HIS A 217 11.22 1.92 7.44
N ASP A 218 10.24 2.81 7.68
CA ASP A 218 8.84 2.40 7.86
C ASP A 218 7.95 2.68 6.63
N HIS A 219 8.55 3.15 5.53
CA HIS A 219 7.85 3.66 4.33
C HIS A 219 7.80 2.67 3.16
N ALA A 220 7.63 1.37 3.43
CA ALA A 220 7.51 0.35 2.37
C ALA A 220 6.21 -0.49 2.43
N ALA A 221 5.42 -0.34 3.50
CA ALA A 221 4.45 -1.36 3.91
C ALA A 221 2.98 -1.03 3.62
N ARG A 222 2.65 0.19 3.16
CA ARG A 222 1.25 0.68 3.21
C ARG A 222 0.54 0.80 1.86
N ALA A 223 1.27 0.70 0.76
CA ALA A 223 0.73 0.82 -0.60
C ALA A 223 0.98 -0.41 -1.50
N GLN A 224 1.37 -1.55 -0.93
CA GLN A 224 1.37 -2.79 -1.70
C GLN A 224 -0.08 -3.14 -2.00
N ALA A 225 -0.49 -2.99 -3.26
CA ALA A 225 -1.80 -3.39 -3.64
C ALA A 225 -1.94 -4.89 -3.30
N GLY A 226 -2.83 -5.21 -2.37
CA GLY A 226 -3.15 -6.60 -2.03
C GLY A 226 -2.27 -7.25 -0.98
N VAL A 227 -1.10 -6.71 -0.63
CA VAL A 227 -0.29 -7.30 0.45
C VAL A 227 -0.67 -6.68 1.79
N VAL A 228 -0.92 -7.54 2.77
CA VAL A 228 -1.27 -7.16 4.14
C VAL A 228 -0.14 -7.61 5.04
N MET A 229 0.64 -6.64 5.51
CA MET A 229 1.68 -6.86 6.52
C MET A 229 1.06 -6.90 7.91
N ARG A 230 1.64 -7.69 8.82
CA ARG A 230 1.30 -7.60 10.24
C ARG A 230 1.86 -6.29 10.82
N PRO A 231 1.08 -5.52 11.62
CA PRO A 231 1.59 -4.39 12.39
C PRO A 231 2.75 -4.84 13.26
N LEU A 232 3.78 -4.00 13.33
CA LEU A 232 4.80 -4.16 14.36
C LEU A 232 4.16 -3.86 15.72
N GLY A 233 4.45 -4.69 16.73
CA GLY A 233 4.09 -4.36 18.11
C GLY A 233 4.81 -3.09 18.58
N GLU A 234 4.38 -2.52 19.72
CA GLU A 234 4.93 -1.27 20.29
C GLU A 234 6.47 -1.30 20.45
N ASP A 235 7.05 -2.49 20.61
CA ASP A 235 8.50 -2.71 20.60
C ASP A 235 9.00 -3.02 19.19
N HIS A 236 9.33 -1.98 18.41
CA HIS A 236 9.85 -2.10 17.04
C HIS A 236 11.29 -2.63 16.95
N HIS A 237 11.96 -2.86 18.09
CA HIS A 237 13.35 -3.31 18.13
C HIS A 237 13.45 -4.79 18.50
N ALA A 238 14.17 -5.57 17.68
CA ALA A 238 14.43 -6.97 17.97
C ALA A 238 15.33 -7.13 19.21
N THR A 239 14.92 -8.02 20.12
CA THR A 239 15.77 -8.47 21.23
C THR A 239 16.95 -9.31 20.72
N PRO A 240 18.05 -9.42 21.46
CA PRO A 240 19.17 -10.28 21.08
C PRO A 240 18.78 -11.76 20.88
N SER A 241 17.79 -12.27 21.64
CA SER A 241 17.26 -13.62 21.44
C SER A 241 16.50 -13.77 20.12
N GLN A 242 15.74 -12.74 19.74
CA GLN A 242 15.04 -12.71 18.45
C GLN A 242 16.02 -12.62 17.29
N VAL A 243 17.08 -11.80 17.39
CA VAL A 243 18.14 -11.74 16.37
C VAL A 243 18.80 -13.11 16.19
N ARG A 244 19.13 -13.81 17.28
CA ARG A 244 19.68 -15.17 17.21
C ARG A 244 18.70 -16.14 16.57
N ALA A 245 17.45 -16.16 17.01
CA ALA A 245 16.43 -17.06 16.45
C ALA A 245 16.19 -16.81 14.95
N ALA A 246 16.16 -15.55 14.52
CA ALA A 246 16.07 -15.20 13.10
C ALA A 246 17.29 -15.69 12.30
N THR A 247 18.49 -15.55 12.87
CA THR A 247 19.73 -16.00 12.24
C THR A 247 19.79 -17.53 12.13
N GLU A 248 19.42 -18.24 13.20
CA GLU A 248 19.35 -19.70 13.24
C GLU A 248 18.33 -20.23 12.24
N LEU A 249 17.15 -19.62 12.17
CA LEU A 249 16.11 -19.98 11.21
C LEU A 249 16.56 -19.77 9.75
N ALA A 250 17.18 -18.64 9.43
CA ALA A 250 17.69 -18.37 8.09
C ALA A 250 18.80 -19.36 7.70
N THR A 251 19.72 -19.64 8.64
CA THR A 251 20.81 -20.61 8.44
C THR A 251 20.29 -22.02 8.22
N ALA A 252 19.33 -22.46 9.06
CA ALA A 252 18.70 -23.76 8.95
C ALA A 252 17.93 -23.89 7.63
N THR A 253 17.23 -22.84 7.21
CA THR A 253 16.53 -22.80 5.91
C THR A 253 17.50 -22.93 4.76
N LYS A 254 18.56 -22.10 4.71
CA LYS A 254 19.61 -22.17 3.67
C LYS A 254 20.23 -23.57 3.59
N ALA A 255 20.55 -24.17 4.73
CA ALA A 255 21.11 -25.53 4.77
C ALA A 255 20.12 -26.59 4.26
N ALA A 256 18.84 -26.48 4.65
CA ALA A 256 17.81 -27.43 4.26
C ALA A 256 17.52 -27.39 2.76
N VAL A 257 17.33 -26.19 2.19
CA VAL A 257 16.95 -26.03 0.78
C VAL A 257 18.13 -26.16 -0.19
N ALA A 258 19.37 -26.25 0.30
CA ALA A 258 20.54 -26.49 -0.54
C ALA A 258 20.42 -27.75 -1.42
N ARG A 259 19.65 -28.76 -0.98
CA ARG A 259 19.33 -29.95 -1.77
C ARG A 259 18.50 -29.67 -3.02
N PHE A 260 17.82 -28.52 -3.05
CA PHE A 260 17.01 -28.00 -4.15
C PHE A 260 17.74 -26.91 -4.95
N ALA A 261 19.06 -26.78 -4.80
CA ALA A 261 19.85 -25.88 -5.65
C ALA A 261 19.82 -26.26 -7.15
N ASP A 262 19.24 -27.42 -7.48
CA ASP A 262 18.90 -27.82 -8.84
C ASP A 262 17.37 -27.86 -8.98
N LEU A 263 16.85 -27.25 -10.05
CA LEU A 263 15.41 -27.16 -10.27
C LEU A 263 14.77 -28.55 -10.45
N GLN A 264 15.45 -29.49 -11.12
CA GLN A 264 14.92 -30.84 -11.29
C GLN A 264 14.82 -31.56 -9.95
N ALA A 265 15.78 -31.37 -9.04
CA ALA A 265 15.72 -31.93 -7.69
C ALA A 265 14.52 -31.41 -6.88
N ALA A 266 14.09 -30.16 -7.11
CA ALA A 266 12.86 -29.63 -6.51
C ALA A 266 11.62 -30.31 -7.11
N LEU A 267 11.54 -30.42 -8.45
CA LEU A 267 10.42 -31.08 -9.13
C LEU A 267 10.28 -32.56 -8.73
N ASP A 268 11.40 -33.28 -8.68
CA ASP A 268 11.44 -34.69 -8.26
C ASP A 268 11.00 -34.89 -6.81
N ALA A 269 11.16 -33.86 -5.97
CA ALA A 269 10.70 -33.84 -4.59
C ALA A 269 9.23 -33.43 -4.42
N GLY A 270 8.49 -33.23 -5.53
CA GLY A 270 7.06 -32.96 -5.53
C GLY A 270 6.68 -31.47 -5.48
N TYR A 271 7.62 -30.57 -5.78
CA TYR A 271 7.31 -29.16 -5.97
C TYR A 271 6.76 -28.91 -7.39
N GLU A 272 5.65 -28.18 -7.50
CA GLU A 272 4.91 -27.94 -8.75
C GLU A 272 4.77 -26.43 -9.02
N ALA A 273 4.80 -26.01 -10.28
CA ALA A 273 4.54 -24.62 -10.70
C ALA A 273 3.13 -24.46 -11.27
N ASP A 274 2.51 -23.29 -11.08
CA ASP A 274 1.08 -23.09 -11.38
C ASP A 274 0.71 -22.92 -12.87
N ALA A 275 1.62 -22.46 -13.75
CA ALA A 275 1.37 -22.44 -15.20
C ALA A 275 2.59 -22.04 -16.07
N ALA A 276 3.42 -21.10 -15.58
CA ALA A 276 4.57 -20.59 -16.32
C ALA A 276 5.85 -20.73 -15.48
N MET A 277 6.78 -21.57 -15.94
CA MET A 277 8.08 -21.75 -15.30
C MET A 277 9.12 -20.76 -15.86
N THR A 278 8.75 -19.49 -16.01
CA THR A 278 9.66 -18.45 -16.52
C THR A 278 9.35 -17.13 -15.85
N GLY A 279 10.39 -16.43 -15.40
CA GLY A 279 10.32 -15.17 -14.69
C GLY A 279 11.38 -15.09 -13.59
N THR A 280 11.45 -13.94 -12.92
CA THR A 280 12.39 -13.68 -11.82
C THR A 280 11.90 -14.13 -10.46
N ASP A 281 10.64 -14.59 -10.36
CA ASP A 281 9.96 -14.95 -9.10
C ASP A 281 8.98 -16.12 -9.30
N VAL A 282 9.52 -17.25 -9.75
CA VAL A 282 8.74 -18.47 -10.01
C VAL A 282 8.60 -19.24 -8.70
N HIS A 283 7.39 -19.26 -8.17
CA HIS A 283 7.04 -20.06 -7.01
C HIS A 283 6.70 -21.49 -7.43
N LEU A 284 7.36 -22.46 -6.79
CA LEU A 284 6.99 -23.86 -6.89
C LEU A 284 6.43 -24.29 -5.53
N GLU A 285 5.19 -24.75 -5.51
CA GLU A 285 4.48 -25.15 -4.31
C GLU A 285 4.59 -26.65 -4.07
N ASN A 286 4.66 -27.07 -2.80
CA ASN A 286 4.53 -28.47 -2.41
C ASN A 286 3.25 -28.67 -1.60
N LYS A 287 2.22 -29.18 -2.27
CA LYS A 287 0.90 -29.43 -1.66
C LYS A 287 0.96 -30.42 -0.50
N ALA A 288 1.95 -31.32 -0.49
CA ALA A 288 2.10 -32.27 0.61
C ALA A 288 2.59 -31.60 1.91
N PHE A 289 3.21 -30.42 1.85
CA PHE A 289 3.64 -29.66 3.03
C PHE A 289 2.63 -28.61 3.45
N ALA A 290 1.74 -28.16 2.57
CA ALA A 290 0.74 -27.13 2.89
C ALA A 290 -0.19 -27.50 4.07
N ASP A 291 -0.54 -28.80 4.20
CA ASP A 291 -1.49 -29.31 5.20
C ASP A 291 -0.87 -30.39 6.12
N ASP A 292 0.46 -30.45 6.26
CA ASP A 292 1.13 -31.53 7.01
C ASP A 292 1.22 -31.30 8.53
N GLY A 293 0.71 -30.16 8.99
CA GLY A 293 0.68 -29.77 10.40
C GLY A 293 2.00 -29.21 10.93
N HIS A 294 3.02 -29.04 10.08
CA HIS A 294 4.26 -28.37 10.42
C HIS A 294 4.20 -26.92 9.96
N VAL A 295 4.53 -25.99 10.85
CA VAL A 295 4.58 -24.55 10.53
C VAL A 295 6.00 -24.08 10.74
N LEU A 296 6.54 -23.39 9.74
CA LEU A 296 7.89 -22.82 9.78
C LEU A 296 8.96 -23.91 10.04
N ASP A 297 8.85 -25.05 9.35
CA ASP A 297 9.86 -26.11 9.38
C ASP A 297 10.82 -25.96 8.17
N PRO A 298 12.09 -25.57 8.38
CA PRO A 298 13.09 -25.47 7.32
C PRO A 298 13.22 -26.71 6.43
N GLN A 299 12.90 -27.90 6.95
CA GLN A 299 12.97 -29.14 6.18
C GLN A 299 11.79 -29.34 5.24
N ARG A 300 10.69 -28.60 5.42
CA ARG A 300 9.44 -28.76 4.69
C ARG A 300 8.83 -27.42 4.29
N PRO A 301 9.54 -26.57 3.54
CA PRO A 301 8.96 -25.30 3.11
C PRO A 301 7.82 -25.55 2.13
N GLU A 302 6.69 -24.88 2.33
CA GLU A 302 5.48 -25.04 1.51
C GLU A 302 5.69 -24.57 0.07
N ALA A 303 6.65 -23.66 -0.16
CA ALA A 303 7.10 -23.30 -1.51
C ALA A 303 8.60 -22.97 -1.58
N LEU A 304 9.15 -23.10 -2.79
CA LEU A 304 10.48 -22.64 -3.17
C LEU A 304 10.36 -21.56 -4.23
N VAL A 305 11.26 -20.59 -4.21
CA VAL A 305 11.28 -19.48 -5.17
C VAL A 305 12.51 -19.60 -6.05
N PHE A 306 12.31 -19.63 -7.36
CA PHE A 306 13.36 -19.66 -8.37
C PHE A 306 13.28 -18.45 -9.30
N ALA A 307 14.42 -17.99 -9.79
CA ALA A 307 14.46 -17.23 -11.04
C ALA A 307 14.75 -18.20 -12.19
N ILE A 308 13.94 -18.14 -13.24
CA ILE A 308 14.03 -19.00 -14.42
C ILE A 308 13.91 -18.14 -15.67
N GLU A 309 15.01 -17.89 -16.36
CA GLU A 309 15.04 -17.14 -17.62
C GLU A 309 16.14 -17.68 -18.54
N GLY A 310 15.95 -17.55 -19.86
CA GLY A 310 17.00 -17.87 -20.84
C GLY A 310 17.53 -19.31 -20.76
N GLY A 311 16.72 -20.27 -20.33
CA GLY A 311 17.13 -21.67 -20.15
C GLY A 311 18.06 -21.89 -18.95
N ARG A 312 18.00 -21.01 -17.94
CA ARG A 312 18.73 -21.15 -16.69
C ARG A 312 17.76 -21.04 -15.52
N ALA A 313 18.06 -21.71 -14.42
CA ALA A 313 17.32 -21.62 -13.17
C ALA A 313 18.27 -21.43 -11.98
N VAL A 314 17.88 -20.62 -11.01
CA VAL A 314 18.59 -20.46 -9.74
C VAL A 314 17.60 -20.38 -8.58
N LEU A 315 17.89 -21.08 -7.49
CA LEU A 315 17.12 -21.02 -6.26
C LEU A 315 17.41 -19.70 -5.53
N LEU A 316 16.35 -18.95 -5.22
CA LEU A 316 16.43 -17.68 -4.50
C LEU A 316 16.13 -17.84 -3.01
N GLY A 317 15.14 -18.66 -2.66
CA GLY A 317 14.68 -18.81 -1.28
C GLY A 317 13.56 -19.81 -1.09
N ALA A 318 13.00 -19.77 0.10
CA ALA A 318 11.86 -20.57 0.52
C ALA A 318 10.73 -19.69 1.01
N VAL A 319 9.50 -20.18 0.88
CA VAL A 319 8.30 -19.53 1.40
C VAL A 319 7.64 -20.48 2.38
N PHE A 320 7.39 -19.97 3.58
CA PHE A 320 6.60 -20.64 4.58
C PHE A 320 5.18 -20.13 4.53
N ARG A 321 4.17 -21.01 4.61
CA ARG A 321 2.75 -20.64 4.55
C ARG A 321 2.00 -21.19 5.76
N MET A 322 1.08 -20.41 6.29
CA MET A 322 0.15 -20.89 7.32
C MET A 322 -0.91 -21.83 6.71
N PRO A 323 -1.36 -22.87 7.43
CA PRO A 323 -2.40 -23.77 6.91
C PRO A 323 -3.73 -23.04 6.68
N ASP A 324 -4.08 -22.16 7.61
CA ASP A 324 -5.37 -21.47 7.61
C ASP A 324 -5.23 -19.96 7.46
N ALA A 325 -6.08 -19.39 6.59
CA ALA A 325 -6.22 -17.95 6.49
C ALA A 325 -6.71 -17.33 7.81
N GLY A 326 -6.05 -16.25 8.21
CA GLY A 326 -6.39 -15.51 9.42
C GLY A 326 -5.67 -15.99 10.70
N THR A 327 -5.04 -17.16 10.68
CA THR A 327 -4.21 -17.67 11.78
C THR A 327 -2.82 -17.03 11.72
N PRO A 328 -2.37 -16.33 12.77
CA PRO A 328 -1.05 -15.69 12.78
C PRO A 328 0.09 -16.71 12.76
N GLY A 329 1.04 -16.55 11.84
CA GLY A 329 2.30 -17.28 11.87
C GLY A 329 3.24 -16.88 13.01
N PRO A 330 4.12 -17.82 13.46
CA PRO A 330 5.05 -17.60 14.56
C PRO A 330 6.17 -16.63 14.18
N THR A 331 6.52 -15.71 15.08
CA THR A 331 7.55 -14.69 14.86
C THR A 331 8.75 -14.91 15.79
N PRO A 332 9.56 -15.98 15.61
CA PRO A 332 10.69 -16.27 16.50
C PRO A 332 11.74 -15.15 16.49
N GLY A 333 11.86 -14.43 15.38
CA GLY A 333 12.69 -13.23 15.23
C GLY A 333 12.00 -11.92 15.60
N GLY A 334 10.79 -11.97 16.19
CA GLY A 334 9.99 -10.79 16.48
C GLY A 334 9.80 -9.92 15.24
N PRO A 335 10.21 -8.63 15.27
CA PRO A 335 10.05 -7.73 14.13
C PRO A 335 10.90 -8.10 12.90
N ILE A 336 11.85 -9.04 13.00
CA ILE A 336 12.69 -9.50 11.88
C ILE A 336 11.95 -10.53 11.00
N THR A 337 11.28 -11.51 11.62
CA THR A 337 10.58 -12.59 10.92
C THR A 337 9.15 -12.17 10.64
N ARG A 338 8.93 -11.46 9.53
CA ARG A 338 7.63 -10.86 9.19
C ARG A 338 6.82 -11.77 8.29
N TRP A 339 5.56 -11.93 8.66
CA TRP A 339 4.55 -12.60 7.87
C TRP A 339 3.70 -11.57 7.14
N HIS A 340 3.30 -11.91 5.93
CA HIS A 340 2.39 -11.11 5.12
C HIS A 340 1.33 -12.00 4.48
N SER A 341 0.20 -11.43 4.07
CA SER A 341 -0.83 -12.16 3.32
C SER A 341 -1.21 -11.38 2.08
N HIS A 342 -1.84 -12.04 1.11
CA HIS A 342 -2.33 -11.37 -0.09
C HIS A 342 -3.86 -11.37 -0.15
N ASN A 343 -4.45 -10.32 -0.68
CA ASN A 343 -5.86 -10.23 -0.98
C ASN A 343 -6.10 -10.62 -2.43
N ILE A 344 -6.95 -11.62 -2.64
CA ILE A 344 -7.45 -12.02 -3.95
C ILE A 344 -8.82 -11.38 -4.15
N CYS A 345 -9.00 -10.74 -5.31
CA CYS A 345 -10.24 -10.12 -5.73
C CYS A 345 -10.93 -10.96 -6.81
N PHE A 346 -12.14 -11.44 -6.51
CA PHE A 346 -13.00 -12.12 -7.47
C PHE A 346 -14.06 -11.15 -8.00
N THR A 347 -14.18 -11.02 -9.32
CA THR A 347 -15.17 -10.14 -9.95
C THR A 347 -15.95 -10.89 -11.02
N LEU A 348 -17.19 -10.49 -11.26
CA LEU A 348 -18.00 -11.03 -12.37
C LEU A 348 -17.63 -10.40 -13.72
N LEU A 349 -16.79 -9.36 -13.72
CA LEU A 349 -16.32 -8.68 -14.92
C LEU A 349 -14.94 -9.21 -15.33
N PRO A 350 -14.65 -9.43 -16.64
CA PRO A 350 -13.34 -9.89 -17.10
C PRO A 350 -12.20 -8.99 -16.58
N PRO A 351 -11.06 -9.55 -16.09
CA PRO A 351 -10.62 -10.94 -16.22
C PRO A 351 -11.22 -11.95 -15.23
N GLY A 352 -12.17 -11.57 -14.37
CA GLY A 352 -12.87 -12.50 -13.46
C GLY A 352 -12.10 -12.86 -12.18
N ILE A 353 -10.77 -12.86 -12.27
CA ILE A 353 -9.81 -12.96 -11.18
C ILE A 353 -8.74 -11.93 -11.51
N GLY A 354 -8.49 -10.96 -10.63
CA GLY A 354 -7.57 -9.89 -10.99
C GLY A 354 -7.20 -8.97 -9.85
N VAL A 355 -5.91 -8.66 -9.83
CA VAL A 355 -5.18 -7.62 -9.11
C VAL A 355 -6.10 -6.54 -8.55
N VAL A 356 -6.07 -6.39 -7.23
CA VAL A 356 -6.26 -5.14 -6.50
C VAL A 356 -6.18 -3.88 -7.36
N SER A 357 -7.14 -2.99 -7.14
CA SER A 357 -7.22 -1.70 -7.80
C SER A 357 -5.94 -0.88 -7.57
N PRO A 358 -5.67 0.14 -8.41
CA PRO A 358 -4.57 1.09 -8.19
C PRO A 358 -4.67 1.89 -6.87
N PHE A 359 -5.68 1.61 -6.06
CA PHE A 359 -5.97 2.20 -4.77
C PHE A 359 -5.84 1.19 -3.61
N GLY A 360 -5.18 0.06 -3.83
CA GLY A 360 -4.88 -0.94 -2.81
C GLY A 360 -6.04 -1.87 -2.39
N GLY A 361 -7.28 -1.54 -2.76
CA GLY A 361 -8.48 -2.37 -2.48
C GLY A 361 -8.98 -3.14 -3.69
N CYS A 362 -9.88 -4.10 -3.50
CA CYS A 362 -10.52 -4.79 -4.62
C CYS A 362 -11.47 -3.86 -5.40
N PRO A 363 -11.63 -4.03 -6.73
CA PRO A 363 -12.57 -3.25 -7.53
C PRO A 363 -13.99 -3.28 -6.96
N ALA A 364 -14.78 -2.23 -7.23
CA ALA A 364 -16.18 -2.21 -6.81
C ALA A 364 -16.94 -3.46 -7.32
N LEU A 365 -17.77 -4.04 -6.45
CA LEU A 365 -18.52 -5.30 -6.68
C LEU A 365 -17.65 -6.57 -6.76
N ALA A 366 -16.37 -6.51 -6.38
CA ALA A 366 -15.55 -7.69 -6.21
C ALA A 366 -15.74 -8.33 -4.81
N VAL A 367 -15.69 -9.66 -4.75
CA VAL A 367 -15.59 -10.43 -3.49
C VAL A 367 -14.12 -10.57 -3.14
N THR A 368 -13.76 -10.19 -1.92
CA THR A 368 -12.39 -10.21 -1.42
C THR A 368 -12.16 -11.46 -0.58
N THR A 369 -11.05 -12.17 -0.79
CA THR A 369 -10.55 -13.17 0.17
C THR A 369 -9.10 -12.89 0.47
N THR A 370 -8.69 -13.11 1.72
CA THR A 370 -7.29 -13.00 2.13
C THR A 370 -6.73 -14.42 2.21
N ILE A 371 -5.61 -14.67 1.55
CA ILE A 371 -4.94 -15.97 1.64
C ILE A 371 -4.20 -16.11 2.96
N ALA A 372 -3.78 -17.34 3.26
CA ALA A 372 -2.98 -17.59 4.45
C ALA A 372 -1.70 -16.77 4.46
N GLU A 373 -1.28 -16.39 5.67
CA GLU A 373 -0.03 -15.66 5.83
C GLU A 373 1.15 -16.49 5.33
N MET A 374 2.13 -15.80 4.77
CA MET A 374 3.36 -16.36 4.27
C MET A 374 4.56 -15.52 4.69
N MET A 375 5.72 -16.17 4.76
CA MET A 375 7.00 -15.53 5.04
C MET A 375 8.04 -16.07 4.08
N HIS A 376 8.69 -15.16 3.37
CA HIS A 376 9.85 -15.47 2.54
C HIS A 376 11.10 -15.48 3.39
N ILE A 377 11.97 -16.46 3.13
CA ILE A 377 13.35 -16.49 3.62
C ILE A 377 14.26 -16.67 2.41
N TRP A 378 14.97 -15.59 2.06
CA TRP A 378 15.92 -15.58 0.97
C TRP A 378 17.21 -16.28 1.39
N THR A 379 17.61 -17.27 0.61
CA THR A 379 18.81 -18.08 0.87
C THR A 379 19.95 -17.75 -0.07
N ALA A 380 19.64 -17.09 -1.18
CA ALA A 380 20.63 -16.46 -2.05
C ALA A 380 21.26 -15.25 -1.34
N ASP A 381 22.56 -15.06 -1.56
CA ASP A 381 23.40 -14.08 -0.86
C ASP A 381 23.17 -12.67 -1.43
N ASN A 382 21.97 -12.14 -1.17
CA ASN A 382 21.52 -10.82 -1.57
C ASN A 382 21.96 -9.74 -0.56
N PRO A 383 22.14 -8.49 -1.00
CA PRO A 383 22.66 -7.41 -0.15
C PRO A 383 21.72 -7.00 1.00
N GLY A 384 20.42 -7.26 0.86
CA GLY A 384 19.42 -6.96 1.89
C GLY A 384 19.34 -7.99 3.02
N GLY A 385 19.88 -9.19 2.80
CA GLY A 385 19.83 -10.29 3.75
C GLY A 385 18.58 -11.18 3.62
N PRO A 386 18.36 -12.12 4.55
CA PRO A 386 17.40 -13.21 4.37
C PRO A 386 15.92 -12.83 4.53
N TYR A 387 15.62 -11.68 5.15
CA TYR A 387 14.24 -11.28 5.51
C TYR A 387 13.79 -9.99 4.83
N VAL A 388 14.45 -9.56 3.76
CA VAL A 388 13.93 -8.45 2.94
C VAL A 388 12.61 -8.83 2.30
N GLU A 389 11.72 -7.86 2.13
CA GLU A 389 10.38 -8.09 1.59
C GLU A 389 10.41 -8.54 0.13
N GLY A 390 11.43 -8.15 -0.62
CA GLY A 390 11.65 -8.52 -2.02
C GLY A 390 13.11 -8.48 -2.41
N LEU A 391 13.39 -8.93 -3.62
CA LEU A 391 14.72 -8.93 -4.23
C LEU A 391 14.70 -8.06 -5.49
N ASP A 392 15.71 -7.19 -5.66
CA ASP A 392 15.86 -6.38 -6.87
C ASP A 392 15.91 -7.26 -8.13
N ALA A 393 15.08 -6.93 -9.12
CA ALA A 393 15.03 -7.66 -10.38
C ALA A 393 16.34 -7.55 -11.18
N GLY A 394 17.09 -6.45 -11.06
CA GLY A 394 18.42 -6.30 -11.67
C GLY A 394 19.44 -7.25 -11.05
N TRP A 395 19.45 -7.32 -9.72
CA TRP A 395 20.25 -8.24 -8.93
C TRP A 395 19.90 -9.70 -9.23
N ILE A 396 18.61 -10.07 -9.25
CA ILE A 396 18.17 -11.44 -9.56
C ILE A 396 18.70 -11.88 -10.92
N ARG A 397 18.58 -11.04 -11.96
CA ARG A 397 19.07 -11.40 -13.30
C ARG A 397 20.58 -11.54 -13.34
N SER A 398 21.31 -10.69 -12.61
CA SER A 398 22.76 -10.80 -12.47
C SER A 398 23.15 -12.09 -11.74
N TYR A 399 22.47 -12.40 -10.64
CA TYR A 399 22.64 -13.62 -9.86
C TYR A 399 22.31 -14.88 -10.66
N LEU A 400 21.25 -14.86 -11.46
CA LEU A 400 20.89 -15.94 -12.39
C LEU A 400 21.92 -16.13 -13.50
N ALA A 401 22.50 -15.05 -14.02
CA ALA A 401 23.56 -15.14 -15.01
C ALA A 401 24.80 -15.85 -14.41
N GLU A 402 25.21 -15.45 -13.20
CA GLU A 402 26.40 -15.96 -12.52
C GLU A 402 26.22 -17.38 -11.96
N HIS A 403 25.12 -17.63 -11.26
CA HIS A 403 24.90 -18.86 -10.47
C HIS A 403 23.87 -19.82 -11.08
N GLY A 404 23.15 -19.39 -12.11
CA GLY A 404 22.13 -20.21 -12.75
C GLY A 404 22.66 -21.53 -13.29
N LYS A 405 21.90 -22.59 -13.08
CA LYS A 405 22.15 -23.89 -13.71
C LYS A 405 21.33 -24.00 -14.99
N PRO A 406 21.82 -24.73 -16.01
CA PRO A 406 21.03 -25.00 -17.21
C PRO A 406 19.69 -25.65 -16.86
N TRP A 407 18.62 -25.16 -17.47
CA TRP A 407 17.27 -25.71 -17.36
C TRP A 407 16.62 -25.75 -18.74
N HIS A 408 16.02 -26.89 -19.05
CA HIS A 408 15.18 -27.04 -20.23
C HIS A 408 13.86 -27.62 -19.76
N ALA A 409 12.76 -26.93 -20.07
CA ALA A 409 11.44 -27.50 -19.87
C ALA A 409 11.38 -28.81 -20.67
N SER A 410 11.14 -29.92 -19.97
CA SER A 410 10.85 -31.19 -20.63
C SER A 410 9.54 -31.00 -21.40
N ALA A 411 9.59 -31.22 -22.73
CA ALA A 411 8.47 -31.02 -23.64
C ALA A 411 7.30 -31.98 -23.37
#